data_AF-A0A0A2WEA0-F1
#
_entry.id   AF-A0A0A2WEA0-F1
#
_cell.length_a   1.000
_cell.length_b   1.000
_cell.length_c   1.000
_cell.angle_alpha   90.00
_cell.angle_beta   90.00
_cell.angle_gamma   90.00
#
_symmetry.space_group_name_H-M   'P 1'
#
loop_
_entity.id
_entity.type
_entity.pdbx_description
1 polymer ?
#
loop_
_entity_poly.entity_id
_entity_poly.type
_entity_poly.pdbx_seq_one_letter_code
_entity_poly.pdbx_strand_id
1 'polypeptide(L)'
;MRHALRGILALLFLLASGFVHAQEGEPVSDEVVRDREFGVSARHFGLERRVEMFQWRAKDGGFERVWSEAPIDSSGYAAGHANPEFPMRGRRWTAQRVTLDDKPLDRSVIEQFGQWRSFRPNFSALPGNLAATFQPEGDGLGSAENPLDPQIGDLRIGWRELTLSALKGHVSLERGTWFPIAGDPIPDDPPLPTMAPAAAAIPLPVTALMFAALHALLLMALTLQVVRWRTQARVGIGAGESRELARWIRVHGNFTEYVPLTLLLLALLEIAGVGRQWIFTGGVVLLLGRVLHAWGLGRHAGTSVGRFLGMLLTMVVLGGATATALWITMR
;
A
#
# COMPACT_ATOMS: atom_id res chain seq x y z
N MET A 1 -9.54 5.77 -75.73
CA MET A 1 -8.43 5.75 -74.75
C MET A 1 -8.25 7.04 -73.93
N ARG A 2 -8.53 8.25 -74.45
CA ARG A 2 -8.32 9.52 -73.68
C ARG A 2 -9.37 9.81 -72.58
N HIS A 3 -10.57 9.23 -72.64
CA HIS A 3 -11.60 9.43 -71.61
C HIS A 3 -11.47 8.49 -70.40
N ALA A 4 -10.92 7.28 -70.59
CA ALA A 4 -10.65 6.34 -69.50
C ALA A 4 -9.51 6.82 -68.57
N LEU A 5 -8.54 7.57 -69.12
CA LEU A 5 -7.41 8.08 -68.35
C LEU A 5 -7.77 9.27 -67.44
N ARG A 6 -8.80 10.06 -67.81
CA ARG A 6 -9.30 11.18 -66.99
C ARG A 6 -10.12 10.71 -65.79
N GLY A 7 -10.84 9.60 -65.92
CA GLY A 7 -11.55 8.96 -64.79
C GLY A 7 -10.61 8.35 -63.76
N ILE A 8 -9.48 7.79 -64.20
CA ILE A 8 -8.47 7.20 -63.31
C ILE A 8 -7.66 8.28 -62.59
N LEU A 9 -7.35 9.41 -63.25
CA LEU A 9 -6.70 10.55 -62.56
C LEU A 9 -7.62 11.27 -61.57
N ALA A 10 -8.93 11.36 -61.84
CA ALA A 10 -9.89 11.95 -60.89
C ALA A 10 -10.12 11.04 -59.67
N LEU A 11 -10.10 9.72 -59.85
CA LEU A 11 -10.19 8.75 -58.76
C LEU A 11 -8.90 8.71 -57.91
N LEU A 12 -7.74 8.94 -58.53
CA LEU A 12 -6.45 9.09 -57.83
C LEU A 12 -6.29 10.45 -57.13
N PHE A 13 -6.98 11.50 -57.58
CA PHE A 13 -7.02 12.79 -56.87
C PHE A 13 -8.04 12.80 -55.72
N LEU A 14 -9.14 12.03 -55.83
CA LEU A 14 -10.11 11.85 -54.73
C LEU A 14 -9.58 10.94 -53.61
N LEU A 15 -8.63 10.06 -53.89
CA LEU A 15 -7.87 9.33 -52.87
C LEU A 15 -6.65 10.11 -52.33
N ALA A 16 -6.41 11.33 -52.85
CA ALA A 16 -5.38 12.25 -52.39
C ALA A 16 -5.94 13.41 -51.53
N SER A 17 -7.19 13.31 -51.07
CA SER A 17 -7.56 13.92 -49.78
C SER A 17 -7.16 12.94 -48.69
N GLY A 18 -5.85 12.72 -48.58
CA GLY A 18 -5.28 12.11 -47.40
C GLY A 18 -5.76 12.95 -46.23
N PHE A 19 -6.58 12.36 -45.36
CA PHE A 19 -6.45 12.65 -43.95
C PHE A 19 -4.97 12.47 -43.69
N VAL A 20 -4.27 13.60 -43.58
CA VAL A 20 -2.95 13.62 -42.99
C VAL A 20 -3.19 13.05 -41.61
N HIS A 21 -3.01 11.73 -41.47
CA HIS A 21 -2.77 11.11 -40.19
C HIS A 21 -1.40 11.63 -39.79
N ALA A 22 -1.41 12.89 -39.31
CA ALA A 22 -0.32 13.43 -38.55
C ALA A 22 -0.07 12.41 -37.45
N GLN A 23 1.19 12.05 -37.28
CA GLN A 23 1.62 11.24 -36.17
C GLN A 23 1.40 12.10 -34.92
N GLU A 24 0.18 12.09 -34.38
CA GLU A 24 -0.23 12.94 -33.26
C GLU A 24 0.77 12.75 -32.11
N GLY A 25 1.43 13.83 -31.70
CA GLY A 25 2.33 13.83 -30.55
C GLY A 25 1.59 13.61 -29.23
N GLU A 26 2.31 13.73 -28.11
CA GLU A 26 1.67 13.78 -26.80
C GLU A 26 1.25 15.23 -26.49
N PRO A 27 0.09 15.45 -25.84
CA PRO A 27 -0.25 16.78 -25.33
C PRO A 27 0.84 17.29 -24.40
N VAL A 28 1.16 18.57 -24.48
CA VAL A 28 2.16 19.21 -23.62
C VAL A 28 1.63 20.51 -23.02
N SER A 29 2.16 20.87 -21.86
CA SER A 29 1.97 22.18 -21.26
C SER A 29 3.32 22.70 -20.77
N ASP A 30 3.62 23.95 -21.09
CA ASP A 30 4.78 24.69 -20.59
C ASP A 30 4.54 25.30 -19.19
N GLU A 31 3.31 25.17 -18.67
CA GLU A 31 2.91 25.73 -17.40
C GLU A 31 3.21 24.80 -16.22
N VAL A 32 3.52 25.41 -15.07
CA VAL A 32 3.62 24.71 -13.79
C VAL A 32 2.41 25.11 -12.95
N VAL A 33 1.51 24.17 -12.74
CA VAL A 33 0.32 24.37 -11.92
C VAL A 33 0.70 24.27 -10.44
N ARG A 34 0.29 25.23 -9.60
CA ARG A 34 0.75 25.33 -8.21
C ARG A 34 -0.37 25.54 -7.20
N ASP A 35 -0.33 24.73 -6.14
CA ASP A 35 -0.97 25.03 -4.86
C ASP A 35 0.02 25.85 -4.01
N ARG A 36 -0.17 27.17 -4.02
CA ARG A 36 0.73 28.10 -3.31
C ARG A 36 0.64 28.00 -1.80
N GLU A 37 -0.50 27.54 -1.26
CA GLU A 37 -0.72 27.43 0.18
C GLU A 37 0.15 26.32 0.77
N PHE A 38 0.27 25.20 0.06
CA PHE A 38 1.08 24.04 0.48
C PHE A 38 2.45 23.95 -0.20
N GLY A 39 2.76 24.87 -1.12
CA GLY A 39 4.00 24.84 -1.89
C GLY A 39 4.09 23.69 -2.90
N VAL A 40 2.96 23.07 -3.24
CA VAL A 40 2.90 21.90 -4.13
C VAL A 40 2.80 22.36 -5.59
N SER A 41 3.56 21.71 -6.48
CA SER A 41 3.58 22.02 -7.90
C SER A 41 3.49 20.74 -8.73
N ALA A 42 2.72 20.77 -9.82
CA ALA A 42 2.67 19.72 -10.84
C ALA A 42 3.05 20.29 -12.21
N ARG A 43 3.69 19.46 -13.03
CA ARG A 43 4.16 19.83 -14.40
C ARG A 43 3.19 19.38 -15.50
N HIS A 44 2.07 18.77 -15.13
CA HIS A 44 1.05 18.28 -16.05
C HIS A 44 -0.09 19.31 -16.20
N PHE A 45 -1.24 18.85 -16.69
CA PHE A 45 -2.35 19.70 -17.16
C PHE A 45 -3.22 20.26 -16.03
N GLY A 46 -2.97 19.85 -14.79
CA GLY A 46 -3.76 20.26 -13.63
C GLY A 46 -3.26 19.67 -12.33
N LEU A 47 -3.70 20.29 -11.24
CA LEU A 47 -3.45 19.90 -9.85
C LEU A 47 -4.77 20.05 -9.09
N GLU A 48 -5.09 19.08 -8.24
CA GLU A 48 -6.26 19.11 -7.37
C GLU A 48 -5.81 18.78 -5.96
N ARG A 49 -6.07 19.69 -5.02
CA ARG A 49 -6.00 19.42 -3.58
C ARG A 49 -7.36 18.89 -3.14
N ARG A 50 -7.37 17.68 -2.58
CA ARG A 50 -8.51 17.09 -1.87
C ARG A 50 -8.31 17.27 -0.39
N VAL A 51 -9.40 17.57 0.31
CA VAL A 51 -9.39 17.75 1.77
C VAL A 51 -10.59 17.01 2.34
N GLU A 52 -10.31 16.06 3.22
CA GLU A 52 -11.32 15.33 3.99
C GLU A 52 -11.20 15.71 5.47
N MET A 53 -12.34 15.83 6.15
CA MET A 53 -12.40 15.99 7.61
C MET A 53 -13.08 14.78 8.23
N PHE A 54 -12.53 14.27 9.33
CA PHE A 54 -13.12 13.19 10.10
C PHE A 54 -14.31 13.71 10.91
N GLN A 55 -15.50 13.19 10.63
CA GLN A 55 -16.77 13.76 11.04
C GLN A 55 -17.75 12.66 11.48
N TRP A 56 -18.67 13.02 12.37
CA TRP A 56 -19.85 12.24 12.66
C TRP A 56 -20.83 12.29 11.49
N ARG A 57 -21.41 11.12 11.18
CA ARG A 57 -22.52 10.96 10.25
C ARG A 57 -23.61 10.11 10.89
N ALA A 58 -24.86 10.56 10.79
CA ALA A 58 -26.00 9.76 11.22
C ALA A 58 -26.13 8.49 10.37
N LYS A 59 -26.38 7.36 11.03
CA LYS A 59 -26.60 6.06 10.37
C LYS A 59 -27.44 5.15 11.25
N ASP A 60 -28.50 4.58 10.67
CA ASP A 60 -29.33 3.54 11.29
C ASP A 60 -29.76 3.84 12.74
N GLY A 61 -30.16 5.08 13.03
CA GLY A 61 -30.58 5.51 14.37
C GLY A 61 -29.43 5.77 15.36
N GLY A 62 -28.17 5.70 14.92
CA GLY A 62 -26.98 6.08 15.65
C GLY A 62 -26.04 6.97 14.83
N PHE A 63 -24.75 6.94 15.16
CA PHE A 63 -23.72 7.74 14.52
C PHE A 63 -22.51 6.88 14.15
N GLU A 64 -21.90 7.18 13.02
CA GLU A 64 -20.61 6.62 12.60
C GLU A 64 -19.59 7.73 12.37
N ARG A 65 -18.30 7.41 12.46
CA ARG A 65 -17.20 8.34 12.19
C ARG A 65 -16.66 8.09 10.79
N VAL A 66 -16.58 9.13 9.98
CA VAL A 66 -16.32 9.01 8.55
C VAL A 66 -15.43 10.16 8.07
N TRP A 67 -14.54 9.86 7.13
CA TRP A 67 -13.87 10.89 6.36
C TRP A 67 -14.83 11.43 5.30
N SER A 68 -14.96 12.75 5.22
CA SER A 68 -15.84 13.41 4.27
C SER A 68 -15.21 14.69 3.74
N GLU A 69 -15.29 14.91 2.42
CA GLU A 69 -14.89 16.17 1.77
C GLU A 69 -15.92 17.29 1.92
N ALA A 70 -17.15 16.92 2.24
CA ALA A 70 -18.22 17.86 2.50
C ALA A 70 -18.43 18.02 4.01
N PRO A 71 -18.79 19.23 4.49
CA PRO A 71 -19.25 19.42 5.85
C PRO A 71 -20.55 18.63 6.07
N ILE A 72 -20.61 17.86 7.15
CA ILE A 72 -21.80 17.13 7.57
C ILE A 72 -22.51 17.93 8.65
N ASP A 73 -23.74 18.35 8.35
CA ASP A 73 -24.60 19.05 9.32
C ASP A 73 -24.87 18.13 10.52
N SER A 74 -24.56 18.63 11.70
CA SER A 74 -24.70 17.94 13.00
C SER A 74 -25.56 18.74 13.98
N SER A 75 -26.25 19.79 13.52
CA SER A 75 -27.07 20.67 14.36
C SER A 75 -28.17 19.93 15.12
N GLY A 76 -28.67 18.82 14.58
CA GLY A 76 -29.67 17.95 15.21
C GLY A 76 -29.11 16.69 15.90
N TYR A 77 -27.79 16.55 16.03
CA TYR A 77 -27.19 15.35 16.60
C TYR A 77 -27.24 15.36 18.13
N ALA A 78 -27.17 14.17 18.73
CA ALA A 78 -27.14 14.03 20.18
C ALA A 78 -25.88 14.69 20.78
N ALA A 79 -25.92 15.02 22.08
CA ALA A 79 -24.78 15.57 22.79
C ALA A 79 -23.52 14.69 22.60
N GLY A 80 -22.37 15.33 22.34
CA GLY A 80 -21.10 14.65 22.04
C GLY A 80 -20.88 14.28 20.57
N HIS A 81 -21.85 14.51 19.68
CA HIS A 81 -21.76 14.19 18.25
C HIS A 81 -21.74 15.43 17.35
N ALA A 82 -21.34 16.58 17.88
CA ALA A 82 -21.18 17.79 17.06
C ALA A 82 -19.93 17.68 16.18
N ASN A 83 -20.05 18.12 14.93
CA ASN A 83 -18.91 18.30 14.02
C ASN A 83 -18.38 19.73 14.15
N PRO A 84 -17.05 19.92 14.20
CA PRO A 84 -16.45 21.24 14.17
C PRO A 84 -16.65 21.91 12.80
N GLU A 85 -16.37 23.21 12.73
CA GLU A 85 -16.32 23.94 11.46
C GLU A 85 -15.26 23.31 10.55
N PHE A 86 -15.60 23.13 9.26
CA PHE A 86 -14.67 22.60 8.27
C PHE A 86 -13.71 23.71 7.84
N PRO A 87 -12.43 23.70 8.28
CA PRO A 87 -11.56 24.88 8.21
C PRO A 87 -10.99 25.15 6.82
N MET A 88 -10.98 24.14 5.94
CA MET A 88 -10.46 24.29 4.58
C MET A 88 -11.13 23.33 3.60
N ARG A 89 -11.30 23.77 2.35
CA ARG A 89 -11.86 22.96 1.27
C ARG A 89 -10.79 22.56 0.26
N GLY A 90 -11.10 21.50 -0.47
CA GLY A 90 -10.37 21.13 -1.67
C GLY A 90 -10.41 22.24 -2.73
N ARG A 91 -9.43 22.23 -3.62
CA ARG A 91 -9.28 23.23 -4.68
C ARG A 91 -8.61 22.61 -5.90
N ARG A 92 -9.01 23.06 -7.08
CA ARG A 92 -8.48 22.60 -8.37
C ARG A 92 -7.82 23.76 -9.13
N TRP A 93 -6.73 23.44 -9.79
CA TRP A 93 -5.99 24.32 -10.69
C TRP A 93 -5.74 23.56 -11.99
N THR A 94 -5.87 24.23 -13.13
CA THR A 94 -5.63 23.64 -14.45
C THR A 94 -4.67 24.52 -15.23
N ALA A 95 -3.85 23.91 -16.09
CA ALA A 95 -3.06 24.66 -17.06
C ALA A 95 -3.99 25.46 -17.97
N GLN A 96 -3.58 26.68 -18.33
CA GLN A 96 -4.34 27.55 -19.23
C GLN A 96 -3.98 27.27 -20.70
N ARG A 97 -2.72 26.91 -20.95
CA ARG A 97 -2.20 26.56 -22.27
C ARG A 97 -1.79 25.10 -22.31
N VAL A 98 -2.49 24.34 -23.13
CA VAL A 98 -2.15 22.97 -23.51
C VAL A 98 -2.09 22.91 -25.02
N THR A 99 -1.05 22.28 -25.57
CA THR A 99 -0.87 22.14 -27.01
C THR A 99 -0.69 20.69 -27.40
N LEU A 100 -1.12 20.38 -28.63
CA LEU A 100 -0.87 19.12 -29.31
C LEU A 100 -0.35 19.48 -30.71
N ASP A 101 0.82 18.98 -31.08
CA ASP A 101 1.52 19.33 -32.33
C ASP A 101 1.61 20.86 -32.54
N ASP A 102 2.07 21.59 -31.51
CA ASP A 102 2.21 23.05 -31.45
C ASP A 102 0.92 23.87 -31.64
N LYS A 103 -0.24 23.21 -31.66
CA LYS A 103 -1.55 23.87 -31.78
C LYS A 103 -2.33 23.80 -30.46
N PRO A 104 -3.12 24.82 -30.11
CA PRO A 104 -3.92 24.81 -28.89
C PRO A 104 -4.89 23.64 -28.84
N LEU A 105 -5.00 23.04 -27.65
CA LEU A 105 -6.01 22.05 -27.31
C LEU A 105 -7.19 22.76 -26.64
N ASP A 106 -8.42 22.56 -27.13
CA ASP A 106 -9.59 23.14 -26.51
C ASP A 106 -9.85 22.54 -25.12
N ARG A 107 -10.44 23.34 -24.22
CA ARG A 107 -10.72 22.92 -22.85
C ARG A 107 -11.63 21.70 -22.77
N SER A 108 -12.58 21.57 -23.70
CA SER A 108 -13.49 20.42 -23.75
C SER A 108 -12.75 19.09 -23.90
N VAL A 109 -11.63 19.06 -24.61
CA VAL A 109 -10.78 17.86 -24.74
C VAL A 109 -10.20 17.47 -23.38
N ILE A 110 -9.69 18.45 -22.64
CA ILE A 110 -9.10 18.25 -21.32
C ILE A 110 -10.16 17.77 -20.32
N GLU A 111 -11.37 18.33 -20.39
CA GLU A 111 -12.49 17.95 -19.54
C GLU A 111 -13.02 16.55 -19.87
N GLN A 112 -12.98 16.14 -21.15
CA GLN A 112 -13.51 14.86 -21.61
C GLN A 112 -12.52 13.70 -21.45
N PHE A 113 -11.23 13.93 -21.72
CA PHE A 113 -10.21 12.87 -21.76
C PHE A 113 -9.17 12.98 -20.65
N GLY A 114 -9.21 14.04 -19.84
CA GLY A 114 -8.32 14.23 -18.72
C GLY A 114 -8.61 13.26 -17.58
N GLN A 115 -7.57 12.56 -17.13
CA GLN A 115 -7.65 11.63 -16.01
C GLN A 115 -6.92 12.19 -14.79
N TRP A 116 -7.66 12.37 -13.69
CA TRP A 116 -7.10 12.77 -12.42
C TRP A 116 -6.49 11.57 -11.69
N ARG A 117 -5.16 11.56 -11.54
CA ARG A 117 -4.40 10.48 -10.90
C ARG A 117 -3.84 10.92 -9.56
N SER A 118 -3.71 10.00 -8.62
CA SER A 118 -3.07 10.28 -7.33
C SER A 118 -1.66 10.79 -7.54
N PHE A 119 -1.32 11.88 -6.85
CA PHE A 119 -0.03 12.55 -6.94
C PHE A 119 0.50 12.77 -5.53
N ARG A 120 1.71 12.28 -5.25
CA ARG A 120 2.39 12.48 -3.96
C ARG A 120 3.44 13.58 -4.08
N PRO A 121 3.21 14.77 -3.49
CA PRO A 121 4.19 15.83 -3.50
C PRO A 121 5.39 15.53 -2.60
N ASN A 122 6.46 16.30 -2.79
CA ASN A 122 7.55 16.37 -1.82
C ASN A 122 7.16 17.31 -0.67
N PHE A 123 7.13 16.77 0.55
CA PHE A 123 6.72 17.51 1.76
C PHE A 123 7.87 18.19 2.51
N SER A 124 9.12 18.05 2.06
CA SER A 124 10.29 18.65 2.73
C SER A 124 10.31 20.18 2.71
N ALA A 125 9.43 20.82 1.93
CA ALA A 125 9.34 22.27 1.78
C ALA A 125 8.01 22.86 2.31
N LEU A 126 7.29 22.12 3.17
CA LEU A 126 6.07 22.63 3.80
C LEU A 126 6.34 23.93 4.58
N PRO A 127 5.51 24.98 4.39
CA PRO A 127 5.58 26.18 5.21
C PRO A 127 5.51 25.85 6.71
N GLY A 128 6.30 26.55 7.54
CA GLY A 128 6.45 26.20 8.96
C GLY A 128 5.15 26.23 9.77
N ASN A 129 4.22 27.12 9.43
CA ASN A 129 2.88 27.16 10.04
C ASN A 129 2.04 25.93 9.71
N LEU A 130 2.19 25.35 8.51
CA LEU A 130 1.51 24.12 8.12
C LEU A 130 2.19 22.89 8.72
N ALA A 131 3.53 22.87 8.78
CA ALA A 131 4.28 21.78 9.40
C ALA A 131 4.01 21.64 10.92
N ALA A 132 3.49 22.67 11.57
CA ALA A 132 3.05 22.62 12.97
C ALA A 132 1.71 21.88 13.15
N THR A 133 0.86 21.85 12.12
CA THR A 133 -0.48 21.24 12.16
C THR A 133 -0.53 19.92 11.42
N PHE A 134 0.26 19.78 10.35
CA PHE A 134 0.21 18.67 9.43
C PHE A 134 1.51 17.88 9.40
N GLN A 135 1.37 16.56 9.34
CA GLN A 135 2.49 15.62 9.20
C GLN A 135 2.27 14.75 7.96
N PRO A 136 3.35 14.24 7.34
CA PRO A 136 3.23 13.25 6.25
C PRO A 136 2.42 12.02 6.68
N GLU A 137 1.34 11.75 5.96
CA GLU A 137 0.44 10.61 6.21
C GLU A 137 0.14 9.91 4.87
N GLY A 138 0.70 8.71 4.66
CA GLY A 138 0.58 7.98 3.40
C GLY A 138 1.18 8.78 2.22
N ASP A 139 0.35 9.07 1.23
CA ASP A 139 0.70 9.88 0.05
C ASP A 139 0.32 11.37 0.20
N GLY A 140 -0.18 11.76 1.38
CA GLY A 140 -0.69 13.09 1.68
C GLY A 140 -0.16 13.63 3.01
N LEU A 141 -0.96 14.51 3.59
CA LEU A 141 -0.76 15.09 4.92
C LEU A 141 -1.96 14.80 5.80
N GLY A 142 -1.73 14.65 7.10
CA GLY A 142 -2.77 14.52 8.10
C GLY A 142 -2.51 15.41 9.32
N SER A 143 -3.58 15.80 10.02
CA SER A 143 -3.47 16.56 11.28
C SER A 143 -3.58 15.69 12.54
N ALA A 144 -3.92 14.41 12.39
CA ALA A 144 -4.13 13.51 13.52
C ALA A 144 -2.81 13.25 14.27
N GLU A 145 -2.83 13.32 15.61
CA GLU A 145 -1.68 12.92 16.43
C GLU A 145 -1.34 11.44 16.25
N ASN A 146 -2.37 10.59 16.16
CA ASN A 146 -2.26 9.18 15.83
C ASN A 146 -3.11 8.87 14.59
N PRO A 147 -2.50 8.65 13.42
CA PRO A 147 -3.23 8.36 12.19
C PRO A 147 -4.10 7.08 12.23
N LEU A 148 -3.83 6.17 13.17
CA LEU A 148 -4.62 4.95 13.40
C LEU A 148 -5.83 5.17 14.33
N ASP A 149 -5.88 6.31 15.00
CA ASP A 149 -7.00 6.71 15.88
C ASP A 149 -7.35 8.20 15.68
N PRO A 150 -7.84 8.58 14.49
CA PRO A 150 -8.19 9.97 14.20
C PRO A 150 -9.37 10.43 15.08
N GLN A 151 -9.31 11.70 15.46
CA GLN A 151 -10.32 12.39 16.25
C GLN A 151 -11.22 13.25 15.35
N ILE A 152 -12.42 13.53 15.82
CA ILE A 152 -13.38 14.37 15.09
C ILE A 152 -12.78 15.76 14.88
N GLY A 153 -12.77 16.22 13.63
CA GLY A 153 -12.12 17.46 13.21
C GLY A 153 -10.73 17.27 12.61
N ASP A 154 -10.12 16.09 12.74
CA ASP A 154 -8.86 15.81 12.05
C ASP A 154 -9.04 15.91 10.54
N LEU A 155 -8.00 16.41 9.88
CA LEU A 155 -7.96 16.67 8.45
C LEU A 155 -6.99 15.72 7.76
N ARG A 156 -7.36 15.36 6.54
CA ARG A 156 -6.50 14.68 5.57
C ARG A 156 -6.45 15.49 4.29
N ILE A 157 -5.24 15.68 3.77
CA ILE A 157 -4.99 16.47 2.56
C ILE A 157 -4.18 15.63 1.57
N GLY A 158 -4.69 15.51 0.35
CA GLY A 158 -4.06 14.75 -0.71
C GLY A 158 -4.06 15.54 -2.01
N TRP A 159 -3.19 15.16 -2.93
CA TRP A 159 -3.13 15.79 -4.24
C TRP A 159 -3.39 14.77 -5.36
N ARG A 160 -3.97 15.28 -6.44
CA ARG A 160 -4.12 14.60 -7.72
C ARG A 160 -3.59 15.49 -8.82
N GLU A 161 -3.03 14.88 -9.85
CA GLU A 161 -2.59 15.58 -11.06
C GLU A 161 -3.47 15.16 -12.24
N LEU A 162 -3.73 16.11 -13.13
CA LEU A 162 -4.48 15.85 -14.34
C LEU A 162 -3.52 15.40 -15.43
N THR A 163 -3.73 14.18 -15.92
CA THR A 163 -2.96 13.58 -17.01
C THR A 163 -3.84 13.41 -18.23
N LEU A 164 -3.26 13.53 -19.43
CA LEU A 164 -3.91 13.22 -20.69
C LEU A 164 -3.16 12.05 -21.31
N SER A 165 -3.90 11.02 -21.72
CA SER A 165 -3.34 9.96 -22.54
C SER A 165 -3.21 10.41 -23.99
N ALA A 166 -2.62 9.59 -24.84
CA ALA A 166 -2.58 9.86 -26.28
C ALA A 166 -4.01 10.07 -26.82
N LEU A 167 -4.21 11.17 -27.55
CA LEU A 167 -5.52 11.59 -28.09
C LEU A 167 -5.78 11.08 -29.51
N LYS A 168 -5.00 10.07 -29.94
CA LYS A 168 -5.00 9.56 -31.31
C LYS A 168 -6.39 9.11 -31.76
N GLY A 169 -6.93 9.81 -32.75
CA GLY A 169 -8.26 9.51 -33.30
C GLY A 169 -9.43 9.94 -32.40
N HIS A 170 -9.18 10.72 -31.35
CA HIS A 170 -10.18 11.29 -30.45
C HIS A 170 -10.38 12.81 -30.65
N VAL A 171 -9.49 13.46 -31.40
CA VAL A 171 -9.54 14.90 -31.64
C VAL A 171 -9.50 15.25 -33.12
N SER A 172 -10.21 16.31 -33.50
CA SER A 172 -10.20 16.90 -34.83
C SER A 172 -9.68 18.34 -34.77
N LEU A 173 -8.84 18.71 -35.74
CA LEU A 173 -8.34 20.06 -35.84
C LEU A 173 -9.35 20.95 -36.58
N GLU A 174 -9.94 21.90 -35.87
CA GLU A 174 -10.88 22.88 -36.43
C GLU A 174 -10.35 24.29 -36.21
N ARG A 175 -10.24 25.08 -37.29
CA ARG A 175 -9.80 26.49 -37.24
C ARG A 175 -8.47 26.70 -36.48
N GLY A 176 -7.59 25.70 -36.47
CA GLY A 176 -6.28 25.77 -35.80
C GLY A 176 -6.28 25.37 -34.33
N THR A 177 -7.40 24.87 -33.79
CA THR A 177 -7.53 24.35 -32.42
C THR A 177 -8.05 22.92 -32.45
N TRP A 178 -7.55 22.07 -31.57
CA TRP A 178 -7.99 20.68 -31.46
C TRP A 178 -9.25 20.58 -30.59
N PHE A 179 -10.29 19.95 -31.12
CA PHE A 179 -11.59 19.70 -30.47
C PHE A 179 -11.86 18.20 -30.36
N PRO A 180 -12.72 17.75 -29.43
CA PRO A 180 -13.10 16.34 -29.36
C PRO A 180 -13.94 15.94 -30.58
N ILE A 181 -13.72 14.72 -31.08
CA ILE A 181 -14.57 14.13 -32.11
C ILE A 181 -15.92 13.75 -31.47
N ALA A 182 -17.02 14.19 -32.08
CA ALA A 182 -18.36 13.93 -31.55
C ALA A 182 -18.70 12.43 -31.57
N GLY A 183 -19.13 11.91 -30.41
CA GLY A 183 -19.59 10.52 -30.26
C GLY A 183 -18.61 9.58 -29.55
N ASP A 184 -17.41 10.03 -29.23
CA ASP A 184 -16.48 9.23 -28.43
C ASP A 184 -16.97 9.08 -26.98
N PRO A 185 -16.97 7.85 -26.44
CA PRO A 185 -17.36 7.62 -25.06
C PRO A 185 -16.37 8.32 -24.13
N ILE A 186 -16.91 9.05 -23.16
CA ILE A 186 -16.14 9.55 -22.02
C ILE A 186 -15.59 8.30 -21.33
N PRO A 187 -14.25 8.15 -21.20
CA PRO A 187 -13.70 7.04 -20.43
C PRO A 187 -14.33 7.07 -19.04
N ASP A 188 -14.84 5.94 -18.55
CA ASP A 188 -15.40 5.87 -17.21
C ASP A 188 -14.39 6.46 -16.22
N ASP A 189 -14.78 7.52 -15.52
CA ASP A 189 -13.97 8.04 -14.43
C ASP A 189 -13.84 6.88 -13.43
N PRO A 190 -12.62 6.33 -13.21
CA PRO A 190 -12.48 5.31 -12.19
C PRO A 190 -12.99 5.92 -10.88
N PRO A 191 -13.76 5.16 -10.08
CA PRO A 191 -14.29 5.68 -8.83
C PRO A 191 -13.13 6.32 -8.06
N LEU A 192 -13.35 7.56 -7.62
CA LEU A 192 -12.33 8.36 -6.96
C LEU A 192 -11.62 7.47 -5.94
N PRO A 193 -10.29 7.30 -6.02
CA PRO A 193 -9.60 6.60 -4.96
C PRO A 193 -9.89 7.37 -3.67
N THR A 194 -10.58 6.73 -2.73
CA THR A 194 -10.67 7.23 -1.35
C THR A 194 -9.26 7.63 -0.95
N MET A 195 -9.07 8.82 -0.36
CA MET A 195 -7.74 9.19 0.09
C MET A 195 -7.18 8.02 0.88
N ALA A 196 -6.02 7.51 0.44
CA ALA A 196 -5.49 6.26 0.96
C ALA A 196 -5.52 6.35 2.50
N PRO A 197 -6.12 5.37 3.21
CA PRO A 197 -6.10 5.39 4.66
C PRO A 197 -4.65 5.58 5.11
N ALA A 198 -4.42 6.34 6.19
CA ALA A 198 -3.15 6.45 6.88
C ALA A 198 -2.38 5.15 6.71
N ALA A 199 -1.31 5.20 5.90
CA ALA A 199 -0.43 4.11 5.52
C ALA A 199 -1.01 2.75 5.90
N ALA A 200 -1.71 2.05 4.98
CA ALA A 200 -2.26 0.71 5.18
C ALA A 200 -1.49 -0.02 6.28
N ALA A 201 -2.01 0.05 7.51
CA ALA A 201 -1.20 -0.26 8.68
C ALA A 201 -0.69 -1.67 8.45
N ILE A 202 0.64 -1.88 8.46
CA ILE A 202 1.17 -3.24 8.31
C ILE A 202 0.39 -4.07 9.31
N PRO A 203 -0.50 -4.98 8.86
CA PRO A 203 -1.46 -5.57 9.75
C PRO A 203 -0.65 -6.28 10.81
N LEU A 204 -0.85 -5.92 12.07
CA LEU A 204 -0.12 -6.51 13.17
C LEU A 204 -0.31 -8.03 13.06
N PRO A 205 0.77 -8.83 12.94
CA PRO A 205 0.64 -10.27 12.75
C PRO A 205 0.29 -10.92 14.10
N VAL A 206 -0.94 -10.69 14.58
CA VAL A 206 -1.38 -11.04 15.93
C VAL A 206 -1.24 -12.55 16.18
N THR A 207 -1.51 -13.37 15.18
CA THR A 207 -1.41 -14.84 15.31
C THR A 207 0.03 -15.28 15.47
N ALA A 208 0.92 -14.82 14.59
CA ALA A 208 2.35 -15.11 14.66
C ALA A 208 2.98 -14.52 15.93
N LEU A 209 2.57 -13.32 16.35
CA LEU A 209 3.01 -12.68 17.59
C LEU A 209 2.65 -13.51 18.82
N MET A 210 1.42 -14.04 18.89
CA MET A 210 1.02 -14.96 19.96
C MET A 210 1.93 -16.19 20.01
N PHE A 211 2.22 -16.82 18.87
CA PHE A 211 3.15 -17.96 18.85
C PHE A 211 4.58 -17.57 19.16
N ALA A 212 5.04 -16.38 18.77
CA ALA A 212 6.35 -15.88 19.13
C ALA A 212 6.48 -15.72 20.65
N ALA A 213 5.46 -15.18 21.33
CA ALA A 213 5.43 -15.08 22.78
C ALA A 213 5.49 -16.47 23.46
N LEU A 214 4.70 -17.44 22.99
CA LEU A 214 4.73 -18.81 23.52
C LEU A 214 6.09 -19.49 23.32
N HIS A 215 6.74 -19.27 22.18
CA HIS A 215 8.08 -19.78 21.92
C HIS A 215 9.15 -19.06 22.76
N ALA A 216 8.99 -17.77 23.05
CA ALA A 216 9.89 -17.04 23.94
C ALA A 216 9.81 -17.59 25.38
N LEU A 217 8.60 -17.92 25.87
CA LEU A 217 8.43 -18.61 27.16
C LEU A 217 9.12 -19.97 27.19
N LEU A 218 9.00 -20.75 26.11
CA LEU A 218 9.71 -22.02 25.99
C LEU A 218 11.22 -21.82 25.95
N LEU A 219 11.73 -20.84 25.20
CA LEU A 219 13.16 -20.51 25.18
C LEU A 219 13.68 -20.17 26.57
N MET A 220 12.94 -19.34 27.34
CA MET A 220 13.29 -19.01 28.72
C MET A 220 13.39 -20.27 29.59
N ALA A 221 12.44 -21.20 29.48
CA ALA A 221 12.49 -22.47 30.20
C ALA A 221 13.72 -23.31 29.80
N LEU A 222 14.09 -23.34 28.52
CA LEU A 222 15.30 -24.04 28.05
C LEU A 222 16.57 -23.36 28.57
N THR A 223 16.63 -22.03 28.61
CA THR A 223 17.75 -21.27 29.16
C THR A 223 17.94 -21.60 30.64
N LEU A 224 16.85 -21.63 31.43
CA LEU A 224 16.91 -22.03 32.84
C LEU A 224 17.45 -23.45 33.03
N GLN A 225 17.11 -24.38 32.14
CA GLN A 225 17.67 -25.73 32.17
C GLN A 225 19.17 -25.76 31.90
N VAL A 226 19.65 -24.98 30.92
CA VAL A 226 21.10 -24.84 30.67
C VAL A 226 21.81 -24.24 31.89
N VAL A 227 21.25 -23.19 32.49
CA VAL A 227 21.81 -22.56 33.70
C VAL A 227 21.87 -23.57 34.85
N ARG A 228 20.78 -24.29 35.13
CA ARG A 228 20.71 -25.28 36.21
C ARG A 228 21.81 -26.35 36.08
N TRP A 229 21.96 -26.94 34.90
CA TRP A 229 22.97 -27.97 34.66
C TRP A 229 24.39 -27.40 34.63
N ARG A 230 24.56 -26.15 34.20
CA ARG A 230 25.85 -25.44 34.23
C ARG A 230 26.34 -25.24 35.66
N THR A 231 25.46 -24.78 36.54
CA THR A 231 25.78 -24.60 37.97
C THR A 231 26.12 -25.93 38.63
N GLN A 232 25.37 -27.00 38.32
CA GLN A 232 25.64 -28.34 38.86
C GLN A 232 26.99 -28.90 38.38
N ALA A 233 27.33 -28.70 37.10
CA ALA A 233 28.61 -29.14 36.54
C ALA A 233 29.80 -28.25 36.92
N ARG A 234 29.56 -27.04 37.47
CA ARG A 234 30.57 -26.01 37.78
C ARG A 234 31.45 -25.64 36.57
N VAL A 235 30.85 -25.57 35.38
CA VAL A 235 31.56 -25.29 34.11
C VAL A 235 31.26 -23.86 33.63
N GLY A 236 32.29 -23.05 33.44
CA GLY A 236 32.15 -21.67 32.93
C GLY A 236 31.69 -21.62 31.46
N ILE A 237 32.38 -22.32 30.56
CA ILE A 237 32.13 -22.28 29.11
C ILE A 237 32.06 -23.71 28.55
N GLY A 238 31.22 -23.93 27.53
CA GLY A 238 31.01 -25.25 26.96
C GLY A 238 30.28 -26.19 27.93
N ALA A 239 30.56 -27.49 27.80
CA ALA A 239 29.92 -28.54 28.60
C ALA A 239 30.86 -29.29 29.57
N GLY A 240 32.18 -29.12 29.44
CA GLY A 240 33.16 -29.93 30.18
C GLY A 240 32.89 -31.43 29.95
N GLU A 241 32.89 -32.21 31.03
CA GLU A 241 32.57 -33.65 31.00
C GLU A 241 31.07 -33.94 31.19
N SER A 242 30.24 -32.93 31.45
CA SER A 242 28.81 -33.11 31.71
C SER A 242 28.04 -33.38 30.42
N ARG A 243 27.59 -34.63 30.27
CA ARG A 243 26.74 -35.05 29.14
C ARG A 243 25.37 -34.38 29.18
N GLU A 244 24.83 -34.13 30.37
CA GLU A 244 23.55 -33.45 30.61
C GLU A 244 23.62 -32.02 30.09
N LEU A 245 24.65 -31.28 30.50
CA LEU A 245 24.87 -29.91 30.06
C LEU A 245 25.06 -29.84 28.54
N ALA A 246 25.83 -30.76 27.96
CA ALA A 246 25.98 -30.85 26.50
C ALA A 246 24.63 -31.05 25.78
N ARG A 247 23.75 -31.92 26.30
CA ARG A 247 22.41 -32.13 25.75
C ARG A 247 21.56 -30.87 25.82
N TRP A 248 21.48 -30.21 26.97
CA TRP A 248 20.65 -29.01 27.12
C TRP A 248 21.18 -27.82 26.31
N ILE A 249 22.51 -27.67 26.19
CA ILE A 249 23.11 -26.70 25.26
C ILE A 249 22.66 -26.99 23.82
N ARG A 250 22.63 -28.26 23.39
CA ARG A 250 22.17 -28.60 22.04
C ARG A 250 20.66 -28.41 21.85
N VAL A 251 19.84 -28.75 22.85
CA VAL A 251 18.39 -28.47 22.82
C VAL A 251 18.13 -26.98 22.65
N HIS A 252 18.82 -26.14 23.43
CA HIS A 252 18.73 -24.69 23.36
C HIS A 252 19.25 -24.15 22.02
N GLY A 253 20.45 -24.55 21.60
CA GLY A 253 21.06 -24.11 20.34
C GLY A 253 20.20 -24.45 19.13
N ASN A 254 19.66 -25.68 19.07
CA ASN A 254 18.75 -26.08 18.01
C ASN A 254 17.45 -25.26 18.02
N PHE A 255 16.95 -24.87 19.20
CA PHE A 255 15.79 -23.98 19.27
C PHE A 255 16.10 -22.62 18.63
N THR A 256 17.22 -22.00 19.01
CA THR A 256 17.63 -20.68 18.50
C THR A 256 18.02 -20.69 17.02
N GLU A 257 18.43 -21.83 16.47
CA GLU A 257 18.76 -21.99 15.05
C GLU A 257 17.51 -21.99 14.16
N TYR A 258 16.41 -22.62 14.59
CA TYR A 258 15.25 -22.85 13.73
C TYR A 258 14.07 -21.94 14.02
N VAL A 259 13.74 -21.74 15.30
CA VAL A 259 12.49 -21.09 15.70
C VAL A 259 12.40 -19.61 15.27
N PRO A 260 13.45 -18.78 15.43
CA PRO A 260 13.36 -17.36 15.06
C PRO A 260 13.05 -17.16 13.57
N LEU A 261 13.74 -17.88 12.68
CA LEU A 261 13.51 -17.76 11.24
C LEU A 261 12.12 -18.29 10.85
N THR A 262 11.69 -19.41 11.43
CA THR A 262 10.34 -19.94 11.16
C THR A 262 9.25 -18.97 11.59
N LEU A 263 9.35 -18.38 12.79
CA LEU A 263 8.38 -17.39 13.26
C LEU A 263 8.40 -16.10 12.44
N LEU A 264 9.59 -15.65 12.00
CA LEU A 264 9.72 -14.50 11.10
C LEU A 264 8.97 -14.76 9.79
N LEU A 265 9.15 -15.95 9.19
CA LEU A 265 8.41 -16.31 7.97
C LEU A 265 6.90 -16.36 8.22
N LEU A 266 6.43 -16.95 9.33
CA LEU A 266 5.00 -16.97 9.66
C LEU A 266 4.42 -15.55 9.83
N ALA A 267 5.16 -14.63 10.47
CA ALA A 267 4.73 -13.25 10.63
C ALA A 267 4.66 -12.51 9.29
N LEU A 268 5.68 -12.68 8.42
CA LEU A 268 5.69 -12.10 7.09
C LEU A 268 4.56 -12.64 6.19
N LEU A 269 4.25 -13.94 6.31
CA LEU A 269 3.13 -14.54 5.59
C LEU A 269 1.77 -14.01 6.09
N GLU A 270 1.60 -13.82 7.40
CA GLU A 270 0.39 -13.20 7.95
C GLU A 270 0.23 -11.76 7.44
N ILE A 271 1.32 -10.99 7.39
CA ILE A 271 1.34 -9.63 6.81
C ILE A 271 0.99 -9.67 5.32
N ALA A 272 1.46 -10.68 4.59
CA ALA A 272 1.16 -10.88 3.17
C ALA A 272 -0.29 -11.38 2.91
N GLY A 273 -1.14 -11.47 3.94
CA GLY A 273 -2.55 -11.84 3.80
C GLY A 273 -2.81 -13.34 3.73
N VAL A 274 -1.83 -14.17 4.08
CA VAL A 274 -2.03 -15.62 4.15
C VAL A 274 -3.04 -15.97 5.25
N GLY A 275 -3.97 -16.87 4.93
CA GLY A 275 -5.11 -17.17 5.81
C GLY A 275 -4.71 -17.55 7.23
N ARG A 276 -5.40 -16.96 8.22
CA ARG A 276 -5.15 -17.15 9.66
C ARG A 276 -5.03 -18.62 10.09
N GLN A 277 -5.81 -19.52 9.50
CA GLN A 277 -5.79 -20.95 9.81
C GLN A 277 -4.44 -21.60 9.49
N TRP A 278 -3.78 -21.16 8.41
CA TRP A 278 -2.47 -21.68 8.01
C TRP A 278 -1.39 -21.24 9.01
N ILE A 279 -1.39 -19.96 9.36
CA ILE A 279 -0.47 -19.39 10.36
C ILE A 279 -0.66 -20.04 11.73
N PHE A 280 -1.92 -20.20 12.16
CA PHE A 280 -2.25 -20.83 13.44
C PHE A 280 -1.78 -22.29 13.48
N THR A 281 -2.09 -23.07 12.44
CA THR A 281 -1.66 -24.47 12.33
C THR A 281 -0.13 -24.58 12.35
N GLY A 282 0.56 -23.75 11.57
CA GLY A 282 2.03 -23.69 11.56
C GLY A 282 2.61 -23.39 12.94
N GLY A 283 2.04 -22.42 13.65
CA GLY A 283 2.44 -22.05 15.01
C GLY A 283 2.26 -23.19 16.03
N VAL A 284 1.11 -23.88 16.01
CA VAL A 284 0.83 -25.04 16.89
C VAL A 284 1.80 -26.18 16.60
N VAL A 285 1.96 -26.54 15.32
CA VAL A 285 2.83 -27.66 14.91
C VAL A 285 4.29 -27.37 15.28
N LEU A 286 4.75 -26.13 15.08
CA LEU A 286 6.09 -25.72 15.49
C LEU A 286 6.25 -25.86 17.01
N LEU A 287 5.32 -25.33 17.80
CA LEU A 287 5.39 -25.36 19.26
C LEU A 287 5.43 -26.81 19.80
N LEU A 288 4.53 -27.66 19.30
CA LEU A 288 4.51 -29.09 19.65
C LEU A 288 5.82 -29.78 19.24
N GLY A 289 6.32 -29.50 18.04
CA GLY A 289 7.60 -30.01 17.59
C GLY A 289 8.76 -29.62 18.51
N ARG A 290 8.79 -28.38 18.99
CA ARG A 290 9.83 -27.90 19.92
C ARG A 290 9.74 -28.54 21.30
N VAL A 291 8.52 -28.73 21.84
CA VAL A 291 8.31 -29.43 23.11
C VAL A 291 8.74 -30.89 23.01
N LEU A 292 8.34 -31.60 21.95
CA LEU A 292 8.74 -32.99 21.69
C LEU A 292 10.25 -33.14 21.53
N HIS A 293 10.88 -32.23 20.77
CA HIS A 293 12.34 -32.24 20.59
C HIS A 293 13.07 -32.03 21.92
N ALA A 294 12.65 -31.03 22.70
CA ALA A 294 13.25 -30.75 24.01
C ALA A 294 13.08 -31.91 24.99
N TRP A 295 11.90 -32.54 25.02
CA TRP A 295 11.65 -33.73 25.82
C TRP A 295 12.53 -34.91 25.39
N GLY A 296 12.62 -35.17 24.08
CA GLY A 296 13.36 -36.30 23.52
C GLY A 296 14.87 -36.20 23.70
N LEU A 297 15.49 -35.07 23.35
CA LEU A 297 16.94 -34.88 23.44
C LEU A 297 17.38 -34.47 24.86
N GLY A 298 16.54 -33.80 25.64
CA GLY A 298 16.87 -33.42 27.01
C GLY A 298 17.04 -34.62 27.95
N ARG A 299 16.34 -35.73 27.69
CA ARG A 299 16.35 -36.94 28.52
C ARG A 299 17.26 -38.06 28.01
N HIS A 300 17.40 -38.23 26.70
CA HIS A 300 18.15 -39.34 26.10
C HIS A 300 19.19 -38.82 25.10
N ALA A 301 20.43 -39.32 25.20
CA ALA A 301 21.51 -38.94 24.30
C ALA A 301 21.39 -39.58 22.90
N GLY A 302 20.73 -40.73 22.80
CA GLY A 302 20.54 -41.49 21.57
C GLY A 302 19.43 -40.96 20.65
N THR A 303 19.12 -41.72 19.60
CA THR A 303 17.94 -41.48 18.77
C THR A 303 16.69 -41.70 19.63
N SER A 304 15.90 -40.64 19.83
CA SER A 304 14.62 -40.72 20.51
C SER A 304 13.50 -40.29 19.57
N VAL A 305 12.34 -40.93 19.70
CA VAL A 305 11.15 -40.63 18.89
C VAL A 305 10.78 -39.15 19.02
N GLY A 306 10.89 -38.57 20.23
CA GLY A 306 10.67 -37.14 20.46
C GLY A 306 11.64 -36.24 19.71
N ARG A 307 12.94 -36.59 19.65
CA ARG A 307 13.94 -35.83 18.88
C ARG A 307 13.63 -35.88 17.38
N PHE A 308 13.32 -37.06 16.85
CA PHE A 308 13.04 -37.25 15.43
C PHE A 308 11.75 -36.52 15.02
N LEU A 309 10.62 -36.83 15.67
CA LEU A 309 9.34 -36.20 15.37
C LEU A 309 9.38 -34.68 15.59
N GLY A 310 10.05 -34.23 16.66
CA GLY A 310 10.18 -32.80 16.93
C GLY A 310 10.94 -32.05 15.83
N MET A 311 12.02 -32.62 15.31
CA MET A 311 12.73 -32.06 14.17
C MET A 311 11.93 -32.13 12.87
N LEU A 312 11.25 -33.25 12.61
CA LEU A 312 10.41 -33.41 11.41
C LEU A 312 9.32 -32.35 11.36
N LEU A 313 8.57 -32.15 12.45
CA LEU A 313 7.52 -31.14 12.53
C LEU A 313 8.08 -29.72 12.35
N THR A 314 9.24 -29.43 12.95
CA THR A 314 9.93 -28.14 12.76
C THR A 314 10.28 -27.91 11.28
N MET A 315 10.82 -28.93 10.60
CA MET A 315 11.19 -28.85 9.18
C MET A 315 9.98 -28.72 8.26
N VAL A 316 8.87 -29.40 8.56
CA VAL A 316 7.62 -29.29 7.80
C VAL A 316 7.08 -27.85 7.83
N VAL A 317 7.05 -27.21 9.01
CA VAL A 317 6.58 -25.82 9.13
C VAL A 317 7.53 -24.86 8.41
N LEU A 318 8.86 -25.00 8.62
CA LEU A 318 9.84 -24.14 7.95
C LEU A 318 9.78 -24.29 6.42
N GLY A 319 9.76 -25.52 5.92
CA GLY A 319 9.67 -25.80 4.49
C GLY A 319 8.36 -25.33 3.88
N GLY A 320 7.23 -25.57 4.56
CA GLY A 320 5.92 -25.09 4.13
C GLY A 320 5.83 -23.56 4.08
N ALA A 321 6.36 -22.88 5.10
CA ALA A 321 6.41 -21.42 5.12
C ALA A 321 7.29 -20.87 4.00
N THR A 322 8.49 -21.43 3.79
CA THR A 322 9.39 -21.04 2.70
C THR A 322 8.75 -21.24 1.33
N ALA A 323 8.15 -22.40 1.07
CA ALA A 323 7.49 -22.68 -0.21
C ALA A 323 6.33 -21.71 -0.47
N THR A 324 5.54 -21.41 0.56
CA THR A 324 4.44 -20.43 0.47
C THR A 324 4.97 -19.03 0.16
N ALA A 325 6.03 -18.59 0.85
CA ALA A 325 6.64 -17.29 0.63
C ALA A 325 7.16 -17.14 -0.80
N LEU A 326 7.90 -18.14 -1.30
CA LEU A 326 8.41 -18.15 -2.67
C LEU A 326 7.28 -18.11 -3.70
N TRP A 327 6.22 -18.91 -3.50
CA TRP A 327 5.07 -18.93 -4.38
C TRP A 327 4.38 -17.55 -4.48
N ILE A 328 4.20 -16.85 -3.35
CA ILE A 328 3.63 -15.50 -3.34
C ILE A 328 4.52 -14.52 -4.09
N THR A 329 5.85 -14.61 -3.94
CA THR A 329 6.77 -13.65 -4.58
C THR A 329 6.97 -13.85 -6.09
N MET A 330 6.61 -15.01 -6.63
CA MET A 330 6.78 -15.35 -8.04
C MET A 330 5.49 -15.18 -8.87
N ARG A 331 4.39 -14.78 -8.24
CA ARG A 331 3.09 -14.56 -8.87
C ARG A 331 2.89 -13.09 -9.17
#